data_AF-A0A849XY73-F1
#
_entry.id   AF-A0A849XY73-F1
#
_cell.length_a   1.000
_cell.length_b   1.000
_cell.length_c   1.000
_cell.angle_alpha   90.00
_cell.angle_beta   90.00
_cell.angle_gamma   90.00
#
_symmetry.space_group_name_H-M   'P 1'
#
loop_
_entity.id
_entity.type
_entity.pdbx_description
1 polymer ?
#
loop_
_entity_poly.entity_id
_entity_poly.type
_entity_poly.pdbx_seq_one_letter_code
_entity_poly.pdbx_strand_id
1 'polypeptide(L)'
;MKLQNMKRGETTEQIALFNWAMRSTHVLPCLSLMYHVPNEGKRTNGPVLKAMGMKNGVPDVCLPVASHNFHGLYLEMKYGNNKPTKAQEEYMAALRQQGYKTVVCYGAEEAKTEIMDYLQDPERMPLAKCINAPWIDGMCDGVPMPGRMFAKEPCRGCEKHRKTRVESVIEANMAAVDDCFKRPVVKAIAELAAGKPLKNITLEETLETINKNLALLVKGDWLTVEQSAAVLTVAMDAYKQARKGKGE
;
A
#
# COMPACT_ATOMS: atom_id res chain seq x y z
N MET A 1 -3.56 2.53 30.87
CA MET A 1 -2.59 1.49 31.30
C MET A 1 -1.38 1.56 30.37
N LYS A 2 -0.14 1.60 30.87
CA LYS A 2 1.07 1.70 29.99
C LYS A 2 1.49 0.30 29.53
N LEU A 3 1.52 0.06 28.22
CA LEU A 3 1.88 -1.25 27.63
C LEU A 3 3.24 -1.78 28.11
N GLN A 4 4.19 -0.86 28.31
CA GLN A 4 5.56 -1.09 28.74
C GLN A 4 5.67 -1.82 30.09
N ASN A 5 4.61 -1.74 30.91
CA ASN A 5 4.58 -2.31 32.25
C ASN A 5 3.90 -3.70 32.28
N MET A 6 3.45 -4.21 31.14
CA MET A 6 2.77 -5.50 31.04
C MET A 6 3.76 -6.59 30.61
N LYS A 7 3.62 -7.78 31.18
CA LYS A 7 4.34 -8.97 30.68
C LYS A 7 3.85 -9.28 29.27
N ARG A 8 4.80 -9.53 28.35
CA ARG A 8 4.48 -9.89 26.97
C ARG A 8 3.65 -11.18 26.92
N GLY A 9 2.58 -11.14 26.14
CA GLY A 9 1.61 -12.22 25.94
C GLY A 9 0.56 -11.85 24.91
N GLU A 10 -0.43 -12.72 24.72
CA GLU A 10 -1.49 -12.58 23.71
C GLU A 10 -2.20 -11.22 23.80
N THR A 11 -2.60 -10.81 25.01
CA THR A 11 -3.22 -9.50 25.25
C THR A 11 -2.33 -8.33 24.83
N THR A 12 -1.03 -8.34 25.15
CA THR A 12 -0.14 -7.23 24.77
C THR A 12 0.10 -7.18 23.26
N GLU A 13 0.17 -8.33 22.60
CA GLU A 13 0.31 -8.43 21.14
C GLU A 13 -0.95 -7.92 20.43
N GLN A 14 -2.13 -8.30 20.92
CA GLN A 14 -3.39 -7.80 20.38
C GLN A 14 -3.51 -6.28 20.57
N ILE A 15 -3.16 -5.73 21.73
CA ILE A 15 -3.17 -4.27 21.91
C ILE A 15 -2.17 -3.59 20.95
N ALA A 16 -0.99 -4.19 20.73
CA ALA A 16 -0.02 -3.67 19.76
C ALA A 16 -0.58 -3.67 18.32
N LEU A 17 -1.33 -4.72 17.95
CA LEU A 17 -2.04 -4.80 16.67
C LEU A 17 -3.08 -3.69 16.52
N PHE A 18 -3.97 -3.50 17.50
CA PHE A 18 -5.00 -2.44 17.44
C PHE A 18 -4.40 -1.03 17.44
N ASN A 19 -3.32 -0.80 18.20
CA ASN A 19 -2.60 0.48 18.17
C ASN A 19 -2.02 0.76 16.78
N TRP A 20 -1.45 -0.24 16.13
CA TRP A 20 -0.98 -0.11 14.75
C TRP A 20 -2.13 0.16 13.77
N ALA A 21 -3.24 -0.56 13.89
CA ALA A 21 -4.39 -0.40 13.01
C ALA A 21 -4.96 1.02 13.12
N MET A 22 -5.15 1.52 14.34
CA MET A 22 -5.59 2.89 14.59
C MET A 22 -4.65 3.93 13.95
N ARG A 23 -3.34 3.78 14.12
CA ARG A 23 -2.34 4.68 13.50
C ARG A 23 -2.33 4.60 11.98
N SER A 24 -2.71 3.46 11.40
CA SER A 24 -2.66 3.21 9.95
C SER A 24 -3.98 3.58 9.24
N THR A 25 -5.01 4.01 9.97
CA THR A 25 -6.32 4.37 9.38
C THR A 25 -6.28 5.49 8.34
N HIS A 26 -5.28 6.37 8.41
CA HIS A 26 -5.09 7.41 7.39
C HIS A 26 -4.70 6.85 6.02
N VAL A 27 -4.00 5.71 5.97
CA VAL A 27 -3.65 4.98 4.74
C VAL A 27 -4.71 3.94 4.39
N LEU A 28 -5.21 3.24 5.40
CA LEU A 28 -6.21 2.17 5.29
C LEU A 28 -7.43 2.47 6.16
N PRO A 29 -8.36 3.34 5.70
CA PRO A 29 -9.53 3.74 6.50
C PRO A 29 -10.39 2.57 6.98
N CYS A 30 -10.43 1.48 6.21
CA CYS A 30 -11.19 0.27 6.54
C CYS A 30 -10.73 -0.41 7.85
N LEU A 31 -9.51 -0.16 8.33
CA LEU A 31 -9.04 -0.66 9.62
C LEU A 31 -9.82 -0.10 10.81
N SER A 32 -10.54 1.02 10.63
CA SER A 32 -11.46 1.54 11.65
C SER A 32 -12.63 0.60 11.95
N LEU A 33 -12.94 -0.34 11.06
CA LEU A 33 -13.97 -1.36 11.24
C LEU A 33 -13.46 -2.57 12.04
N MET A 34 -12.16 -2.68 12.30
CA MET A 34 -11.59 -3.81 13.03
C MET A 34 -12.01 -3.77 14.50
N TYR A 35 -12.45 -4.91 15.04
CA TYR A 35 -12.85 -5.02 16.45
C TYR A 35 -12.43 -6.34 17.08
N HIS A 36 -12.32 -6.31 18.40
CA HIS A 36 -12.03 -7.49 19.21
C HIS A 36 -13.32 -8.17 19.64
N VAL A 37 -13.34 -9.51 19.60
CA VAL A 37 -14.41 -10.35 20.13
C VAL A 37 -14.00 -10.85 21.51
N PRO A 38 -14.52 -10.28 22.62
CA PRO A 38 -14.09 -10.62 23.96
C PRO A 38 -14.75 -11.92 24.42
N ASN A 39 -14.24 -13.05 23.97
CA ASN A 39 -14.74 -14.38 24.36
C ASN A 39 -13.93 -15.05 25.45
N GLU A 40 -12.71 -14.59 25.66
CA GLU A 40 -11.79 -15.06 26.66
C GLU A 40 -12.10 -14.51 28.06
N GLY A 41 -11.51 -15.16 29.07
CA GLY A 41 -11.55 -14.75 30.46
C GLY A 41 -12.61 -15.46 31.32
N LYS A 42 -12.31 -15.57 32.61
CA LYS A 42 -13.29 -16.05 33.60
C LYS A 42 -14.31 -14.95 33.88
N ARG A 43 -15.59 -15.27 33.79
CA ARG A 43 -16.69 -14.33 34.01
C ARG A 43 -17.73 -14.93 34.94
N THR A 44 -18.31 -14.10 35.81
CA THR A 44 -19.42 -14.48 36.69
C THR A 44 -20.74 -14.57 35.93
N ASN A 45 -20.89 -13.83 34.83
CA ASN A 45 -22.10 -13.78 34.00
C ASN A 45 -22.07 -14.71 32.76
N GLY A 46 -21.19 -15.71 32.73
CA GLY A 46 -21.02 -16.62 31.59
C GLY A 46 -22.30 -17.28 31.07
N PRO A 47 -23.20 -17.80 31.92
CA PRO A 47 -24.47 -18.39 31.48
C PRO A 47 -25.38 -17.39 30.72
N VAL A 48 -25.44 -16.15 31.19
CA VAL A 48 -26.22 -15.08 30.55
C VAL A 48 -25.64 -14.75 29.18
N LEU A 49 -24.32 -14.60 29.07
CA LEU A 49 -23.67 -14.33 27.78
C LEU A 49 -23.90 -15.46 26.76
N LYS A 50 -23.84 -16.71 27.20
CA LYS A 50 -24.17 -17.87 26.35
C LYS A 50 -25.62 -17.82 25.87
N ALA A 51 -26.56 -17.47 26.75
CA ALA A 51 -27.97 -17.27 26.38
C ALA A 51 -28.15 -16.10 25.39
N MET A 52 -27.31 -15.06 25.48
CA MET A 52 -27.26 -13.94 24.51
C MET A 52 -26.55 -14.30 23.19
N GLY A 53 -26.07 -15.53 23.03
CA GLY A 53 -25.46 -16.01 21.79
C GLY A 53 -23.93 -16.07 21.77
N MET A 54 -23.25 -15.82 22.90
CA MET A 54 -21.80 -16.03 23.00
C MET A 54 -21.44 -17.47 22.59
N LYS A 55 -20.54 -17.59 21.61
CA LYS A 55 -20.04 -18.89 21.12
C LYS A 55 -18.63 -19.11 21.62
N ASN A 56 -18.33 -20.35 21.98
CA ASN A 56 -16.96 -20.75 22.27
C ASN A 56 -16.16 -20.80 20.96
N GLY A 57 -14.92 -20.33 21.00
CA GLY A 57 -13.97 -20.48 19.91
C GLY A 57 -14.11 -19.50 18.74
N VAL A 58 -14.95 -18.46 18.84
CA VAL A 58 -14.89 -17.38 17.83
C VAL A 58 -13.52 -16.71 17.94
N PRO A 59 -12.83 -16.46 16.80
CA PRO A 59 -11.53 -15.81 16.80
C PRO A 59 -11.51 -14.43 17.46
N ASP A 60 -10.37 -14.06 18.03
CA ASP A 60 -10.21 -12.87 18.87
C ASP A 60 -10.43 -11.54 18.14
N VAL A 61 -10.11 -11.47 16.84
CA VAL A 61 -10.18 -10.24 16.04
C VAL A 61 -11.00 -10.47 14.78
N CYS A 62 -11.86 -9.51 14.46
CA CYS A 62 -12.61 -9.46 13.22
C CYS A 62 -12.31 -8.15 12.46
N LEU A 63 -12.01 -8.27 11.17
CA LEU A 63 -12.00 -7.18 10.21
C LEU A 63 -13.11 -7.46 9.18
N PRO A 64 -14.29 -6.82 9.32
CA PRO A 64 -15.47 -7.08 8.49
C PRO A 64 -15.40 -6.30 7.17
N VAL A 65 -14.29 -6.45 6.44
CA VAL A 65 -14.03 -5.79 5.16
C VAL A 65 -13.92 -6.88 4.11
N ALA A 66 -14.86 -6.89 3.16
CA ALA A 66 -14.74 -7.79 2.02
C ALA A 66 -13.49 -7.44 1.21
N SER A 67 -12.67 -8.44 0.89
CA SER A 67 -11.48 -8.29 0.08
C SER A 67 -11.22 -9.56 -0.72
N HIS A 68 -10.89 -9.37 -2.00
CA HIS A 68 -10.77 -10.43 -2.98
C HIS A 68 -12.01 -11.35 -2.97
N ASN A 69 -11.85 -12.64 -2.69
CA ASN A 69 -12.92 -13.64 -2.67
C ASN A 69 -13.43 -13.95 -1.26
N PHE A 70 -13.18 -13.08 -0.27
CA PHE A 70 -13.59 -13.31 1.12
C PHE A 70 -14.52 -12.21 1.63
N HIS A 71 -15.52 -12.59 2.43
CA HIS A 71 -16.48 -11.65 3.03
C HIS A 71 -15.92 -10.85 4.22
N GLY A 72 -14.83 -11.32 4.81
CA GLY A 72 -14.13 -10.67 5.90
C GLY A 72 -12.97 -11.53 6.40
N LEU A 73 -12.19 -10.96 7.31
CA LEU A 73 -11.03 -11.60 7.91
C LEU A 73 -11.25 -11.79 9.42
N TYR A 74 -11.03 -13.01 9.89
CA TYR A 74 -10.94 -13.32 11.31
C TYR A 74 -9.52 -13.77 11.66
N LEU A 75 -8.98 -13.23 12.76
CA LEU A 75 -7.67 -13.60 13.28
C LEU A 75 -7.81 -14.18 14.68
N GLU A 76 -7.22 -15.35 14.88
CA GLU A 76 -7.03 -15.99 16.17
C GLU A 76 -5.61 -15.69 16.65
N MET A 77 -5.47 -14.97 17.75
CA MET A 77 -4.18 -14.54 18.27
C MET A 77 -3.57 -15.63 19.15
N LYS A 78 -2.27 -15.86 18.98
CA LYS A 78 -1.47 -16.74 19.82
C LYS A 78 -0.16 -16.08 20.23
N TYR A 79 0.46 -16.64 21.27
CA TYR A 79 1.76 -16.20 21.75
C TYR A 79 2.60 -17.39 22.21
N GLY A 80 3.89 -17.37 21.89
CA GLY A 80 4.82 -18.45 22.23
C GLY A 80 4.38 -19.79 21.64
N ASN A 81 4.30 -20.82 22.49
CA ASN A 81 3.94 -22.17 22.07
C ASN A 81 2.44 -22.47 22.17
N ASN A 82 1.60 -21.48 22.49
CA ASN A 82 0.15 -21.68 22.61
C ASN A 82 -0.44 -22.12 21.27
N LYS A 83 -1.36 -23.09 21.32
CA LYS A 83 -2.07 -23.59 20.14
C LYS A 83 -3.55 -23.22 20.19
N PRO A 84 -4.22 -23.05 19.04
CA PRO A 84 -5.67 -23.00 18.98
C PRO A 84 -6.29 -24.21 19.68
N THR A 85 -7.39 -23.98 20.37
CA THR A 85 -8.20 -25.06 20.95
C THR A 85 -9.04 -25.72 19.85
N LYS A 86 -9.48 -26.95 20.08
CA LYS A 86 -10.37 -27.67 19.15
C LYS A 86 -11.62 -26.86 18.76
N ALA A 87 -12.23 -26.16 19.71
CA ALA A 87 -13.39 -25.31 19.45
C ALA A 87 -13.06 -24.11 18.52
N GLN A 88 -11.86 -23.54 18.63
CA GLN A 88 -11.39 -22.48 17.73
C GLN A 88 -11.14 -23.01 16.32
N GLU A 89 -10.54 -24.19 16.20
CA GLU A 89 -10.32 -24.86 14.91
C GLU A 89 -11.65 -25.17 14.20
N GLU A 90 -12.61 -25.74 14.92
CA GLU A 90 -13.95 -26.05 14.40
C GLU A 90 -14.70 -24.79 13.96
N TYR A 91 -14.65 -23.71 14.76
CA TYR A 91 -15.31 -22.45 14.41
C TYR A 91 -14.67 -21.78 13.19
N MET A 92 -13.33 -21.76 13.13
CA MET A 92 -12.60 -21.26 11.97
C MET A 92 -12.89 -22.06 10.70
N ALA A 93 -13.05 -23.39 10.81
CA ALA A 93 -13.46 -24.24 9.69
C ALA A 93 -14.87 -23.90 9.20
N ALA A 94 -15.82 -23.69 10.12
CA ALA A 94 -17.17 -23.27 9.77
C ALA A 94 -17.19 -21.89 9.08
N LEU A 95 -16.41 -20.92 9.57
CA LEU A 95 -16.26 -19.59 8.94
C LEU A 95 -15.72 -19.69 7.51
N ARG A 96 -14.71 -20.55 7.26
CA ARG A 96 -14.17 -20.77 5.91
C ARG A 96 -15.22 -21.34 4.95
N GLN A 97 -16.07 -22.25 5.43
CA GLN A 97 -17.19 -22.79 4.63
C GLN A 97 -18.20 -21.70 4.24
N GLN A 98 -18.30 -20.63 5.03
CA GLN A 98 -19.16 -19.47 4.75
C GLN A 98 -18.43 -18.36 3.95
N GLY A 99 -17.21 -18.60 3.45
CA GLY A 99 -16.49 -17.63 2.61
C GLY A 99 -15.71 -16.56 3.38
N TYR A 100 -15.42 -16.77 4.68
CA TYR A 100 -14.54 -15.89 5.45
C TYR A 100 -13.09 -16.41 5.44
N LYS A 101 -12.11 -15.50 5.41
CA LYS A 101 -10.71 -15.87 5.66
C LYS A 101 -10.50 -15.97 7.17
N THR A 102 -9.90 -17.06 7.62
CA THR A 102 -9.52 -17.24 9.03
C THR A 102 -8.07 -17.67 9.15
N VAL A 103 -7.31 -17.00 10.00
CA VAL A 103 -5.86 -17.23 10.18
C VAL A 103 -5.51 -17.22 11.67
N VAL A 104 -4.56 -18.06 12.06
CA VAL A 104 -3.95 -18.05 13.39
C VAL A 104 -2.66 -17.24 13.29
N CYS A 105 -2.48 -16.23 14.13
CA CYS A 105 -1.30 -15.36 14.10
C CYS A 105 -0.56 -15.37 15.43
N TYR A 106 0.74 -15.62 15.40
CA TYR A 106 1.61 -15.63 16.57
C TYR A 106 2.24 -14.24 16.80
N GLY A 107 1.43 -13.36 17.40
CA GLY A 107 1.82 -12.00 17.74
C GLY A 107 1.43 -10.95 16.72
N ALA A 108 1.71 -9.68 17.05
CA ALA A 108 1.22 -8.54 16.31
C ALA A 108 1.80 -8.43 14.89
N GLU A 109 3.09 -8.72 14.70
CA GLU A 109 3.75 -8.57 13.38
C GLU A 109 3.19 -9.55 12.33
N GLU A 110 2.91 -10.79 12.73
CA GLU A 110 2.29 -11.78 11.84
C GLU A 110 0.86 -11.34 11.49
N ALA A 111 0.08 -10.92 12.48
CA ALA A 111 -1.28 -10.41 12.25
C ALA A 111 -1.31 -9.17 11.34
N LYS A 112 -0.37 -8.23 11.51
CA LYS A 112 -0.22 -7.06 10.61
C LYS A 112 0.06 -7.49 9.18
N THR A 113 0.96 -8.47 9.01
CA THR A 113 1.32 -8.99 7.69
C THR A 113 0.11 -9.62 7.02
N GLU A 114 -0.63 -10.46 7.74
CA GLU A 114 -1.86 -11.08 7.23
C GLU A 114 -2.94 -10.06 6.86
N ILE A 115 -3.11 -8.99 7.64
CA ILE A 115 -4.04 -7.90 7.31
C ILE A 115 -3.58 -7.15 6.06
N MET A 116 -2.29 -6.82 5.95
CA MET A 116 -1.76 -6.12 4.78
C MET A 116 -1.90 -6.98 3.53
N ASP A 117 -1.56 -8.25 3.59
CA ASP A 117 -1.70 -9.18 2.47
C ASP A 117 -3.17 -9.39 2.09
N TYR A 118 -4.06 -9.45 3.09
CA TYR A 118 -5.51 -9.54 2.86
C TYR A 118 -6.11 -8.33 2.14
N LEU A 119 -5.58 -7.14 2.40
CA LEU A 119 -6.06 -5.87 1.83
C LEU A 119 -5.27 -5.43 0.60
N GLN A 120 -4.24 -6.18 0.18
CA GLN A 120 -3.34 -5.77 -0.89
C GLN A 120 -4.03 -5.81 -2.25
N ASP A 121 -4.21 -4.65 -2.86
CA ASP A 121 -4.56 -4.53 -4.27
C ASP A 121 -3.31 -4.80 -5.13
N PRO A 122 -3.29 -5.83 -6.01
CA PRO A 122 -2.12 -6.17 -6.81
C PRO A 122 -1.74 -5.09 -7.84
N GLU A 123 -2.66 -4.18 -8.18
CA GLU A 123 -2.39 -3.07 -9.10
C GLU A 123 -1.80 -1.84 -8.40
N ARG A 124 -1.82 -1.81 -7.06
CA ARG A 124 -1.32 -0.70 -6.25
C ARG A 124 0.07 -0.96 -5.68
N MET A 125 0.68 0.10 -5.14
CA MET A 125 1.92 0.00 -4.38
C MET A 125 1.74 -0.98 -3.21
N PRO A 126 2.74 -1.83 -2.88
CA PRO A 126 2.69 -2.67 -1.69
C PRO A 126 2.36 -1.86 -0.44
N LEU A 127 1.35 -2.29 0.32
CA LEU A 127 0.82 -1.57 1.48
C LEU A 127 1.90 -1.33 2.54
N ALA A 128 2.79 -2.30 2.75
CA ALA A 128 3.94 -2.13 3.63
C ALA A 128 4.84 -0.95 3.22
N LYS A 129 4.91 -0.59 1.93
CA LYS A 129 5.62 0.61 1.46
C LYS A 129 4.78 1.87 1.62
N CYS A 130 3.46 1.80 1.39
CA CYS A 130 2.54 2.93 1.57
C CYS A 130 2.44 3.40 3.02
N ILE A 131 2.27 2.48 3.96
CA ILE A 131 2.13 2.77 5.39
C ILE A 131 3.41 3.39 5.95
N ASN A 132 4.57 2.99 5.42
CA ASN A 132 5.87 3.49 5.86
C ASN A 132 6.36 4.71 5.06
N ALA A 133 5.61 5.17 4.05
CA ALA A 133 5.95 6.39 3.34
C ALA A 133 5.74 7.62 4.23
N PRO A 134 6.43 8.75 4.01
CA PRO A 134 6.14 9.99 4.72
C PRO A 134 4.76 10.54 4.35
N TRP A 135 3.97 10.92 5.36
CA TRP A 135 2.66 11.57 5.20
C TRP A 135 2.68 12.94 5.88
N ILE A 136 2.30 13.98 5.14
CA ILE A 136 2.24 15.38 5.60
C ILE A 136 0.90 15.96 5.16
N ASP A 137 0.13 16.48 6.11
CA ASP A 137 -1.20 17.06 5.90
C ASP A 137 -2.16 16.14 5.13
N GLY A 138 -2.15 14.84 5.47
CA GLY A 138 -3.03 13.84 4.84
C GLY A 138 -2.62 13.42 3.42
N MET A 139 -1.48 13.90 2.92
CA MET A 139 -0.91 13.54 1.62
C MET A 139 0.39 12.76 1.81
N CYS A 140 0.61 11.76 0.97
CA CYS A 140 1.80 10.92 0.91
C CYS A 140 2.83 11.53 -0.04
N ASP A 141 4.10 11.64 0.36
CA ASP A 141 5.17 12.10 -0.54
C ASP A 141 5.59 11.03 -1.58
N GLY A 142 4.96 9.84 -1.50
CA GLY A 142 5.24 8.71 -2.36
C GLY A 142 6.54 7.99 -2.03
N VAL A 143 6.75 6.86 -2.69
CA VAL A 143 8.00 6.11 -2.60
C VAL A 143 8.93 6.59 -3.71
N PRO A 144 10.08 7.21 -3.42
CA PRO A 144 10.94 7.77 -4.46
C PRO A 144 11.57 6.68 -5.33
N MET A 145 11.71 6.96 -6.62
CA MET A 145 12.57 6.21 -7.53
C MET A 145 14.05 6.58 -7.29
N PRO A 146 15.00 5.75 -7.75
CA PRO A 146 16.41 6.15 -7.82
C PRO A 146 16.52 7.52 -8.52
N GLY A 147 17.34 8.41 -7.95
CA GLY A 147 17.43 9.80 -8.37
C GLY A 147 16.42 10.77 -7.71
N ARG A 148 15.38 10.28 -7.04
CA ARG A 148 14.42 11.11 -6.26
C ARG A 148 13.65 12.20 -7.05
N MET A 149 13.75 12.22 -8.38
CA MET A 149 12.95 13.11 -9.22
C MET A 149 11.48 12.68 -9.25
N PHE A 150 11.24 11.38 -9.37
CA PHE A 150 9.92 10.79 -9.50
C PHE A 150 9.62 9.85 -8.33
N ALA A 151 8.36 9.77 -7.95
CA ALA A 151 7.85 8.65 -7.19
C ALA A 151 7.65 7.43 -8.10
N LYS A 152 7.58 6.24 -7.50
CA LYS A 152 7.27 5.01 -8.24
C LYS A 152 5.92 5.13 -8.95
N GLU A 153 5.79 4.40 -10.06
CA GLU A 153 4.58 4.41 -10.92
C GLU A 153 3.26 4.27 -10.17
N PRO A 154 3.08 3.32 -9.23
CA PRO A 154 1.80 3.20 -8.53
C PRO A 154 1.50 4.38 -7.58
N CYS A 155 2.51 5.12 -7.11
CA CYS A 155 2.29 6.34 -6.32
C CYS A 155 1.78 7.48 -7.20
N ARG A 156 2.29 7.63 -8.42
CA ARG A 156 1.91 8.74 -9.32
C ARG A 156 0.44 8.71 -9.73
N GLY A 157 -0.19 7.53 -9.72
CA GLY A 157 -1.63 7.36 -9.94
C GLY A 157 -2.49 7.41 -8.67
N CYS A 158 -1.89 7.60 -7.49
CA CYS A 158 -2.62 7.64 -6.21
C CYS A 158 -3.16 9.04 -5.94
N GLU A 159 -4.44 9.15 -5.59
CA GLU A 159 -5.09 10.43 -5.24
C GLU A 159 -4.47 11.10 -4.01
N LYS A 160 -3.86 10.31 -3.11
CA LYS A 160 -3.19 10.81 -1.91
C LYS A 160 -1.73 11.19 -2.16
N HIS A 161 -1.20 10.99 -3.37
CA HIS A 161 0.19 11.30 -3.68
C HIS A 161 0.40 12.79 -3.90
N ARG A 162 1.30 13.38 -3.12
CA ARG A 162 1.82 14.72 -3.33
C ARG A 162 2.85 14.65 -4.46
N LYS A 163 2.42 15.09 -5.64
CA LYS A 163 3.27 15.12 -6.83
C LYS A 163 4.54 15.93 -6.57
N THR A 164 5.66 15.40 -7.05
CA THR A 164 6.92 16.15 -7.04
C THR A 164 6.81 17.37 -7.96
N ARG A 165 7.76 18.31 -7.85
CA ARG A 165 7.81 19.47 -8.74
C ARG A 165 7.87 19.06 -10.21
N VAL A 166 8.68 18.05 -10.55
CA VAL A 166 8.82 17.59 -11.94
C VAL A 166 7.60 16.83 -12.43
N GLU A 167 6.94 16.05 -11.56
CA GLU A 167 5.66 15.39 -11.88
C GLU A 167 4.58 16.43 -12.19
N SER A 168 4.51 17.49 -11.38
CA SER A 168 3.55 18.59 -11.57
C SER A 168 3.80 19.35 -12.87
N VAL A 169 5.06 19.56 -13.26
CA VAL A 169 5.42 20.19 -14.55
C VAL A 169 4.94 19.33 -15.72
N ILE A 170 5.21 18.02 -15.70
CA ILE A 170 4.78 17.14 -16.79
C ILE A 170 3.26 17.07 -16.86
N GLU A 171 2.58 16.90 -15.74
CA GLU A 171 1.11 16.81 -15.71
C GLU A 171 0.45 18.09 -16.24
N ALA A 172 0.92 19.27 -15.82
CA ALA A 172 0.37 20.53 -16.28
C ALA A 172 0.56 20.72 -17.80
N ASN A 173 1.71 20.33 -18.34
CA ASN A 173 2.00 20.49 -19.77
C ASN A 173 1.37 19.40 -20.64
N MET A 174 1.11 18.21 -20.11
CA MET A 174 0.51 17.09 -20.83
C MET A 174 -0.97 16.86 -20.47
N ALA A 175 -1.64 17.82 -19.83
CA ALA A 175 -3.01 17.66 -19.34
C ALA A 175 -4.01 17.28 -20.45
N ALA A 176 -3.84 17.84 -21.65
CA ALA A 176 -4.69 17.56 -22.82
C ALA A 176 -4.33 16.27 -23.57
N VAL A 177 -3.18 15.66 -23.26
CA VAL A 177 -2.71 14.43 -23.93
C VAL A 177 -3.48 13.24 -23.36
N ASP A 178 -3.98 12.37 -24.25
CA ASP A 178 -4.59 11.12 -23.82
C ASP A 178 -3.62 10.25 -23.02
N ASP A 179 -4.13 9.54 -22.02
CA ASP A 179 -3.35 8.69 -21.12
C ASP A 179 -2.57 7.59 -21.86
N CYS A 180 -3.08 7.08 -22.99
CA CYS A 180 -2.39 6.07 -23.78
C CYS A 180 -1.05 6.56 -24.35
N PHE A 181 -0.93 7.86 -24.65
CA PHE A 181 0.31 8.48 -25.13
C PHE A 181 1.15 9.09 -24.01
N LYS A 182 0.49 9.63 -22.99
CA LYS A 182 1.13 10.27 -21.83
C LYS A 182 1.89 9.28 -20.96
N ARG A 183 1.28 8.13 -20.62
CA ARG A 183 1.88 7.14 -19.70
C ARG A 183 3.23 6.61 -20.19
N PRO A 184 3.41 6.20 -21.47
CA PRO A 184 4.71 5.77 -21.97
C PRO A 184 5.80 6.83 -21.88
N VAL A 185 5.48 8.10 -22.18
CA VAL A 185 6.43 9.22 -22.11
C VAL A 185 6.85 9.47 -20.66
N VAL A 186 5.89 9.60 -19.75
CA VAL A 186 6.14 9.81 -18.30
C VAL A 186 6.95 8.65 -17.71
N LYS A 187 6.66 7.41 -18.12
CA LYS A 187 7.41 6.23 -17.70
C LYS A 187 8.86 6.28 -18.19
N ALA A 188 9.07 6.56 -19.48
CA ALA A 188 10.40 6.65 -20.06
C ALA A 188 11.26 7.73 -19.38
N ILE A 189 10.69 8.91 -19.10
CA ILE A 189 11.40 9.99 -18.39
C ILE A 189 11.77 9.56 -16.96
N ALA A 190 10.86 8.89 -16.24
CA ALA A 190 11.13 8.45 -14.88
C ALA A 190 12.16 7.32 -14.82
N GLU A 191 12.10 6.36 -15.74
CA GLU A 191 13.11 5.30 -15.87
C GLU A 191 14.48 5.88 -16.25
N LEU A 192 14.49 6.84 -17.17
CA LEU A 192 15.69 7.59 -17.55
C LEU A 192 16.32 8.26 -16.32
N ALA A 193 15.53 8.97 -15.50
CA ALA A 193 16.01 9.58 -14.26
C ALA A 193 16.60 8.57 -13.26
N ALA A 194 16.09 7.34 -13.27
CA ALA A 194 16.61 6.23 -12.48
C ALA A 194 17.82 5.51 -13.11
N GLY A 195 18.38 6.05 -14.20
CA GLY A 195 19.53 5.47 -14.90
C GLY A 195 19.20 4.22 -15.72
N LYS A 196 17.91 3.96 -15.98
CA LYS A 196 17.43 2.80 -16.73
C LYS A 196 17.02 3.25 -18.14
N PRO A 197 17.76 2.83 -19.18
CA PRO A 197 17.34 3.10 -20.54
C PRO A 197 16.15 2.21 -20.92
N LEU A 198 15.45 2.60 -22.00
CA LEU A 198 14.47 1.73 -22.63
C LEU A 198 15.14 0.44 -23.14
N LYS A 199 14.33 -0.61 -23.32
CA LYS A 199 14.81 -1.94 -23.68
C LYS A 199 15.68 -1.89 -24.95
N ASN A 200 16.88 -2.45 -24.83
CA ASN A 200 17.86 -2.61 -25.92
C ASN A 200 18.41 -1.31 -26.53
N ILE A 201 18.30 -0.16 -25.84
CA ILE A 201 18.92 1.10 -26.30
C ILE A 201 19.69 1.79 -25.16
N THR A 202 20.48 2.80 -25.48
CA THR A 202 21.27 3.60 -24.55
C THR A 202 20.43 4.68 -23.86
N LEU A 203 21.00 5.35 -22.85
CA LEU A 203 20.35 6.50 -22.19
C LEU A 203 20.13 7.68 -23.16
N GLU A 204 21.07 7.88 -24.09
CA GLU A 204 21.00 8.93 -25.10
C GLU A 204 19.93 8.62 -26.15
N GLU A 205 19.89 7.37 -26.64
CA GLU A 205 18.81 6.93 -27.55
C GLU A 205 17.44 6.94 -26.85
N THR A 206 17.39 6.70 -25.53
CA THR A 206 16.16 6.86 -24.73
C THR A 206 15.68 8.30 -24.71
N LEU A 207 16.58 9.25 -24.45
CA LEU A 207 16.28 10.69 -24.50
C LEU A 207 15.80 11.10 -25.90
N GLU A 208 16.47 10.63 -26.95
CA GLU A 208 16.09 10.92 -28.33
C GLU A 208 14.72 10.30 -28.69
N THR A 209 14.40 9.12 -28.16
CA THR A 209 13.08 8.51 -28.31
C THR A 209 12.00 9.35 -27.64
N ILE A 210 12.26 9.87 -26.43
CA ILE A 210 11.35 10.79 -25.75
C ILE A 210 11.14 12.06 -26.59
N ASN A 211 12.21 12.66 -27.11
CA ASN A 211 12.13 13.84 -27.97
C ASN A 211 11.27 13.60 -29.23
N LYS A 212 11.49 12.47 -29.92
CA LYS A 212 10.67 12.05 -31.08
C LYS A 212 9.19 11.89 -30.72
N ASN A 213 8.88 11.26 -29.58
CA ASN A 213 7.50 11.08 -29.14
C ASN A 213 6.82 12.42 -28.83
N LEU A 214 7.53 13.36 -28.19
CA LEU A 214 7.01 14.71 -27.96
C LEU A 214 6.75 15.46 -29.27
N ALA A 215 7.67 15.36 -30.25
CA ALA A 215 7.47 15.96 -31.57
C ALA A 215 6.25 15.37 -32.32
N LEU A 216 5.96 14.08 -32.16
CA LEU A 216 4.75 13.46 -32.71
C LEU A 216 3.48 14.01 -32.05
N LEU A 217 3.50 14.23 -30.73
CA LEU A 217 2.38 14.83 -30.02
C LEU A 217 2.12 16.28 -30.46
N VAL A 218 3.17 17.04 -30.74
CA VAL A 218 3.03 18.39 -31.33
C VAL A 218 2.42 18.33 -32.72
N LYS A 219 2.89 17.43 -33.58
CA LYS A 219 2.34 17.25 -34.94
C LYS A 219 0.87 16.80 -34.94
N GLY A 220 0.46 16.08 -33.91
CA GLY A 220 -0.92 15.63 -33.72
C GLY A 220 -1.80 16.61 -32.94
N ASP A 221 -1.35 17.86 -32.76
CA ASP A 221 -2.06 18.92 -32.03
C ASP A 221 -2.41 18.58 -30.57
N TRP A 222 -1.75 17.58 -29.97
CA TRP A 222 -1.92 17.21 -28.56
C TRP A 222 -1.11 18.10 -27.62
N LEU A 223 -0.02 18.71 -28.13
CA LEU A 223 0.86 19.61 -27.38
C LEU A 223 1.22 20.82 -28.24
N THR A 224 1.37 21.98 -27.61
CA THR A 224 2.09 23.10 -28.19
C THR A 224 3.60 22.86 -28.17
N VAL A 225 4.35 23.63 -28.97
CA VAL A 225 5.82 23.60 -28.96
C VAL A 225 6.36 23.95 -27.57
N GLU A 226 5.75 24.91 -26.89
CA GLU A 226 6.13 25.34 -25.54
C GLU A 226 5.92 24.25 -24.50
N GLN A 227 4.77 23.57 -24.52
CA GLN A 227 4.48 22.44 -23.64
C GLN A 227 5.45 21.28 -23.89
N SER A 228 5.72 20.97 -25.16
CA SER A 228 6.71 19.95 -25.55
C SER A 228 8.11 20.29 -25.02
N ALA A 229 8.55 21.55 -25.17
CA ALA A 229 9.85 22.01 -24.68
C ALA A 229 9.95 21.94 -23.15
N ALA A 230 8.88 22.24 -22.42
CA ALA A 230 8.82 22.13 -20.97
C ALA A 230 9.00 20.67 -20.51
N VAL A 231 8.31 19.72 -21.15
CA VAL A 231 8.46 18.28 -20.84
C VAL A 231 9.85 17.76 -21.23
N LEU A 232 10.38 18.19 -22.38
CA LEU A 232 11.73 17.84 -22.82
C LEU A 232 12.81 18.37 -21.84
N THR A 233 12.60 19.54 -21.24
CA THR A 233 13.49 20.09 -20.21
C THR A 233 13.57 19.15 -19.00
N VAL A 234 12.44 18.60 -18.55
CA VAL A 234 12.41 17.60 -17.48
C VAL A 234 13.15 16.32 -17.91
N ALA A 235 12.97 15.87 -19.16
CA ALA A 235 13.69 14.71 -19.70
C ALA A 235 15.21 14.94 -19.77
N MET A 236 15.64 16.14 -20.14
CA MET A 236 17.06 16.54 -20.14
C MET A 236 17.65 16.52 -18.74
N ASP A 237 16.92 17.00 -17.74
CA ASP A 237 17.39 16.98 -16.35
C ASP A 237 17.46 15.54 -15.81
N ALA A 238 16.49 14.69 -16.16
CA ALA A 238 16.53 13.26 -15.89
C ALA A 238 17.77 12.59 -16.50
N TYR A 239 18.09 12.89 -17.75
CA TYR A 239 19.29 12.38 -18.43
C TYR A 239 20.59 12.86 -17.77
N LYS A 240 20.70 14.16 -17.44
CA LYS A 240 21.87 14.72 -16.74
C LYS A 240 22.07 14.03 -15.40
N GLN A 241 21.00 13.81 -14.65
CA GLN A 241 21.05 13.11 -13.38
C GLN A 241 21.50 11.64 -13.54
N ALA A 242 20.95 10.94 -14.53
CA ALA A 242 21.35 9.57 -14.85
C ALA A 242 22.84 9.44 -15.17
N ARG A 243 23.40 10.43 -15.87
CA ARG A 243 24.83 10.51 -16.19
C ARG A 243 25.69 10.77 -14.96
N LYS A 244 25.27 11.70 -14.09
CA LYS A 244 25.97 11.97 -12.82
C LYS A 244 26.05 10.72 -11.94
N GLY A 245 24.98 9.91 -11.89
CA GLY A 245 24.97 8.65 -11.13
C GLY A 245 25.85 7.53 -11.72
N LYS A 246 26.40 7.70 -12.93
CA LYS A 246 27.36 6.77 -13.55
C LYS A 246 28.82 7.27 -13.49
N GLY A 247 29.05 8.46 -12.95
CA GLY A 247 30.36 9.11 -12.89
C GLY A 247 30.65 9.67 -11.50
N GLU A 248 30.98 8.77 -10.57
CA GLU A 248 31.95 8.86 -9.45
C GLU A 248 31.88 7.55 -8.64
#